data_AF-A0A1N7SQM8-F1
#
_entry.id   AF-A0A1N7SQM8-F1
#
_cell.length_a   1.000
_cell.length_b   1.000
_cell.length_c   1.000
_cell.angle_alpha   90.00
_cell.angle_beta   90.00
_cell.angle_gamma   90.00
#
_symmetry.space_group_name_H-M   'P 1'
#
loop_
_entity.id
_entity.type
_entity.pdbx_description
1 polymer ?
#
loop_
_entity_poly.entity_id
_entity_poly.type
_entity_poly.pdbx_seq_one_letter_code
_entity_poly.pdbx_strand_id
1 'polypeptide(L)'
;MKTLNPTVARLLKRLHYPLDVILTCVRWYVAYPLSLRNLEEMMAERGISVDHSTVHRWALKLLPVLEKTFRSRKRPVGRSWRVDETYIKVNGQWKYLYRAVDKAGNTIDFLLRAHRDKTAARRYFEKSIARNGEPETVTIDKSGANLAALDAINAERETPIRIRQNKYLNNIIEQDHRAIKRIFRPMMGFKDFRCARIILSGIEVMHMIRKGQMKNDGDDRTAAAQFYSLVT
;
A
#
# COMPACT_ATOMS: atom_id res chain seq x y z
N MET A 1 21.36 -18.58 7.35
CA MET A 1 21.30 -17.16 6.95
C MET A 1 20.27 -17.01 5.84
N LYS A 2 19.24 -16.15 5.97
CA LYS A 2 18.31 -15.89 4.86
C LYS A 2 19.05 -15.10 3.77
N THR A 3 19.08 -15.63 2.55
CA THR A 3 19.78 -15.02 1.41
C THR A 3 19.06 -13.74 0.96
N LEU A 4 19.81 -12.66 0.72
CA LEU A 4 19.27 -11.40 0.20
C LEU A 4 18.56 -11.61 -1.14
N ASN A 5 17.43 -10.93 -1.35
CA ASN A 5 16.76 -10.92 -2.63
C ASN A 5 17.74 -10.45 -3.74
N PRO A 6 17.88 -11.19 -4.88
CA PRO A 6 18.86 -10.87 -5.91
C PRO A 6 18.77 -9.44 -6.46
N THR A 7 17.56 -8.85 -6.47
CA THR A 7 17.35 -7.46 -6.90
C THR A 7 17.93 -6.48 -5.88
N VAL A 8 17.75 -6.75 -4.58
CA VAL A 8 18.33 -5.97 -3.48
C VAL A 8 19.85 -6.12 -3.49
N ALA A 9 20.37 -7.33 -3.67
CA ALA A 9 21.81 -7.57 -3.76
C ALA A 9 22.45 -6.79 -4.93
N ARG A 10 21.79 -6.75 -6.11
CA ARG A 10 22.25 -5.96 -7.26
C ARG A 10 22.17 -4.46 -6.99
N LEU A 11 21.17 -4.00 -6.25
CA LEU A 11 21.03 -2.61 -5.85
C LEU A 11 22.19 -2.18 -4.95
N LEU A 12 22.56 -3.02 -3.99
CA LEU A 12 23.66 -2.78 -3.05
C LEU A 12 25.02 -2.70 -3.73
N LYS A 13 25.28 -3.50 -4.77
CA LYS A 13 26.53 -3.42 -5.55
C LYS A 13 26.81 -2.06 -6.19
N ARG A 14 25.80 -1.18 -6.29
CA ARG A 14 25.90 0.15 -6.92
C ARG A 14 25.69 1.30 -5.95
N LEU A 15 25.60 1.03 -4.64
CA LEU A 15 25.33 2.04 -3.63
C LEU A 15 26.49 2.13 -2.64
N HIS A 16 26.92 3.35 -2.35
CA HIS A 16 28.03 3.66 -1.44
C HIS A 16 27.60 3.71 0.03
N TYR A 17 26.33 3.38 0.33
CA TYR A 17 25.76 3.48 1.66
C TYR A 17 25.45 2.09 2.24
N PRO A 18 25.63 1.90 3.55
CA PRO A 18 25.21 0.67 4.25
C PRO A 18 23.72 0.36 4.04
N LEU A 19 23.37 -0.93 3.96
CA LEU A 19 22.00 -1.38 3.71
C LEU A 19 21.03 -0.91 4.80
N ASP A 20 21.44 -0.93 6.05
CA ASP A 20 20.66 -0.49 7.21
C ASP A 20 20.32 1.00 7.15
N VAL A 21 21.23 1.86 6.67
CA VAL A 21 20.97 3.29 6.42
C VAL A 21 19.92 3.46 5.33
N ILE A 22 20.08 2.75 4.21
CA ILE A 22 19.14 2.80 3.08
C ILE A 22 17.75 2.35 3.54
N LEU A 23 17.66 1.22 4.24
CA LEU A 23 16.39 0.67 4.71
C LEU A 23 15.73 1.55 5.76
N THR A 24 16.52 2.17 6.64
CA THR A 24 16.01 3.11 7.64
C THR A 24 15.36 4.31 6.95
N CYS A 25 16.05 4.92 5.98
CA CYS A 25 15.50 6.05 5.21
C CYS A 25 14.22 5.67 4.46
N VAL A 26 14.24 4.54 3.73
CA VAL A 26 13.08 4.08 2.96
C VAL A 26 11.90 3.76 3.86
N ARG A 27 12.14 3.06 4.99
CA ARG A 27 11.09 2.78 5.96
C ARG A 27 10.52 4.06 6.53
N TRP A 28 11.36 4.99 6.98
CA TRP A 28 10.90 6.24 7.57
C TRP A 28 10.04 7.05 6.61
N TYR A 29 10.43 7.10 5.34
CA TYR A 29 9.68 7.78 4.30
C TYR A 29 8.24 7.26 4.11
N VAL A 30 8.02 5.96 4.29
CA VAL A 30 6.69 5.34 4.14
C VAL A 30 5.97 5.09 5.46
N ALA A 31 6.66 5.24 6.60
CA ALA A 31 6.14 4.97 7.93
C ALA A 31 5.68 6.22 8.68
N TYR A 32 6.27 7.38 8.39
CA TYR A 32 6.06 8.62 9.12
C TYR A 32 5.69 9.77 8.19
N PRO A 33 4.99 10.80 8.71
CA PRO A 33 4.61 12.00 7.95
C PRO A 33 5.82 12.92 7.66
N LEU A 34 6.86 12.39 7.02
CA LEU A 34 8.12 13.08 6.76
C LEU A 34 8.28 13.42 5.28
N SER A 35 8.86 14.58 5.00
CA SER A 35 9.36 14.90 3.65
C SER A 35 10.74 14.28 3.42
N LEU A 36 11.15 14.14 2.16
CA LEU A 36 12.51 13.67 1.84
C LEU A 36 13.60 14.62 2.36
N ARG A 37 13.30 15.92 2.45
CA ARG A 37 14.22 16.92 3.02
C ARG A 37 14.39 16.74 4.53
N ASN A 38 13.32 16.36 5.25
CA ASN A 38 13.46 16.02 6.66
C ASN A 38 14.34 14.78 6.84
N LEU A 39 14.25 13.79 5.94
CA LEU A 39 15.12 12.62 6.02
C LEU A 39 16.60 12.98 5.75
N GLU A 40 16.86 13.88 4.81
CA GLU A 40 18.22 14.41 4.57
C GLU A 40 18.76 15.12 5.82
N GLU A 41 17.99 16.02 6.42
CA GLU A 41 18.34 16.73 7.67
C GLU A 41 18.60 15.76 8.84
N MET A 42 17.69 14.83 9.08
CA MET A 42 17.81 13.82 10.16
C MET A 42 19.00 12.87 9.96
N MET A 43 19.45 12.66 8.72
CA MET A 43 20.65 11.87 8.44
C MET A 43 21.91 12.71 8.64
N ALA A 44 21.88 14.00 8.30
CA ALA A 44 22.97 14.93 8.56
C ALA A 44 23.24 15.10 10.07
N GLU A 45 22.20 15.18 10.91
CA GLU A 45 22.31 15.17 12.39
C GLU A 45 23.05 13.93 12.92
N ARG A 46 23.04 12.82 12.15
CA ARG A 46 23.70 11.55 12.47
C ARG A 46 25.05 11.40 11.79
N GLY A 47 25.58 12.45 11.17
CA GLY A 47 26.85 12.43 10.44
C GLY A 47 26.80 11.70 9.10
N ILE A 48 25.61 11.42 8.56
CA ILE A 48 25.43 10.75 7.27
C ILE A 48 24.98 11.77 6.24
N SER A 49 25.90 12.17 5.36
CA SER A 49 25.57 13.05 4.23
C SER A 49 24.82 12.26 3.14
N VAL A 50 23.52 12.51 2.97
CA VAL A 50 22.69 11.90 1.93
C VAL A 50 21.68 12.90 1.39
N ASP A 51 21.69 13.11 0.08
CA ASP A 51 20.75 14.00 -0.59
C ASP A 51 19.34 13.38 -0.67
N HIS A 52 18.30 14.21 -0.49
CA HIS A 52 16.88 13.80 -0.57
C HIS A 52 16.52 13.06 -1.87
N SER A 53 17.14 13.40 -3.02
CA SER A 53 16.91 12.70 -4.29
C SER A 53 17.49 11.29 -4.29
N THR A 54 18.54 11.05 -3.52
CA THR A 54 19.14 9.72 -3.31
C THR A 54 18.20 8.83 -2.52
N VAL A 55 17.62 9.34 -1.42
CA VAL A 55 16.58 8.63 -0.66
C VAL A 55 15.36 8.31 -1.53
N HIS A 56 14.92 9.25 -2.36
CA HIS A 56 13.81 9.02 -3.29
C HIS A 56 14.12 7.89 -4.29
N ARG A 57 15.32 7.89 -4.89
CA ARG A 57 15.76 6.82 -5.80
C ARG A 57 15.82 5.46 -5.11
N TRP A 58 16.23 5.39 -3.84
CA TRP A 58 16.19 4.15 -3.07
C TRP A 58 14.76 3.66 -2.88
N ALA A 59 13.85 4.53 -2.46
CA ALA A 59 12.45 4.18 -2.26
C ALA A 59 11.82 3.64 -3.55
N LEU A 60 12.03 4.32 -4.69
CA LEU A 60 11.46 3.90 -5.97
C LEU A 60 11.97 2.53 -6.45
N LYS A 61 13.21 2.16 -6.09
CA LYS A 61 13.80 0.87 -6.46
C LYS A 61 13.44 -0.25 -5.48
N LEU A 62 13.42 0.04 -4.18
CA LEU A 62 13.21 -0.97 -3.14
C LEU A 62 11.75 -1.30 -2.90
N LEU A 63 10.87 -0.31 -2.81
CA LEU A 63 9.46 -0.53 -2.44
C LEU A 63 8.72 -1.56 -3.31
N PRO A 64 8.91 -1.63 -4.65
CA PRO A 64 8.29 -2.67 -5.46
C PRO A 64 8.75 -4.09 -5.09
N VAL A 65 10.03 -4.25 -4.73
CA VAL A 65 10.59 -5.54 -4.30
C VAL A 65 10.03 -5.92 -2.94
N LEU A 66 9.99 -4.96 -2.00
CA LEU A 66 9.45 -5.18 -0.65
C LEU A 66 7.95 -5.51 -0.70
N GLU A 67 7.17 -4.83 -1.55
CA GLU A 67 5.75 -5.13 -1.74
C GLU A 67 5.54 -6.55 -2.26
N LYS A 68 6.30 -6.97 -3.28
CA LYS A 68 6.24 -8.33 -3.80
C LYS A 68 6.56 -9.37 -2.72
N THR A 69 7.63 -9.17 -1.94
CA THR A 69 7.97 -10.07 -0.83
C THR A 69 6.85 -10.08 0.22
N PHE A 70 6.34 -8.92 0.61
CA PHE A 70 5.25 -8.81 1.58
C PHE A 70 4.02 -9.58 1.13
N ARG A 71 3.63 -9.50 -0.15
CA ARG A 71 2.47 -10.23 -0.68
C ARG A 71 2.58 -11.74 -0.47
N SER A 72 3.75 -12.34 -0.66
CA SER A 72 3.97 -13.77 -0.40
C SER A 72 3.83 -14.17 1.08
N ARG A 73 4.04 -13.20 1.98
CA ARG A 73 3.98 -13.37 3.43
C ARG A 73 2.71 -12.78 4.03
N LYS A 74 1.77 -12.29 3.23
CA LYS A 74 0.53 -11.68 3.72
C LYS A 74 -0.37 -12.76 4.32
N ARG A 75 -0.97 -12.48 5.47
CA ARG A 75 -2.00 -13.32 6.07
C ARG A 75 -3.28 -13.29 5.22
N PRO A 76 -4.06 -14.38 5.18
CA PRO A 76 -5.40 -14.37 4.59
C PRO A 76 -6.27 -13.27 5.23
N VAL A 77 -7.27 -12.83 4.49
CA VAL A 77 -8.21 -11.77 4.89
C VAL A 77 -9.64 -12.30 4.85
N GLY A 78 -10.54 -11.66 5.59
CA GLY A 78 -11.94 -12.07 5.63
C GLY A 78 -12.68 -11.90 4.30
N ARG A 79 -13.79 -12.62 4.14
CA ARG A 79 -14.66 -12.61 2.94
C ARG A 79 -15.73 -11.51 2.93
N SER A 80 -15.76 -10.64 3.95
CA SER A 80 -16.69 -9.49 4.02
C SER A 80 -15.93 -8.18 3.86
N TRP A 81 -16.01 -7.60 2.67
CA TRP A 81 -15.21 -6.46 2.25
C TRP A 81 -16.00 -5.15 2.39
N ARG A 82 -15.30 -4.09 2.75
CA ARG A 82 -15.74 -2.69 2.64
C ARG A 82 -14.82 -2.02 1.65
N VAL A 83 -15.39 -1.42 0.61
CA VAL A 83 -14.65 -0.87 -0.52
C VAL A 83 -15.03 0.59 -0.69
N ASP A 84 -14.01 1.43 -0.83
CA ASP A 84 -14.17 2.86 -1.01
C ASP A 84 -12.98 3.45 -1.77
N GLU A 85 -13.20 4.60 -2.41
CA GLU A 85 -12.16 5.36 -3.08
C GLU A 85 -11.72 6.53 -2.23
N THR A 86 -10.44 6.89 -2.35
CA THR A 86 -9.95 8.14 -1.80
C THR A 86 -9.12 8.95 -2.77
N TYR A 87 -9.22 10.27 -2.64
CA TYR A 87 -8.57 11.21 -3.54
C TYR A 87 -7.11 11.44 -3.16
N ILE A 88 -6.25 11.40 -4.17
CA ILE A 88 -4.82 11.71 -4.05
C ILE A 88 -4.43 12.66 -5.17
N LYS A 89 -3.70 13.73 -4.82
CA LYS A 89 -3.23 14.72 -5.80
C LYS A 89 -1.95 14.22 -6.46
N VAL A 90 -1.96 14.11 -7.78
CA VAL A 90 -0.81 13.73 -8.61
C VAL A 90 -0.71 14.71 -9.79
N ASN A 91 0.45 15.34 -9.93
CA ASN A 91 0.73 16.41 -10.89
C ASN A 91 -0.36 17.49 -10.92
N GLY A 92 -0.77 17.96 -9.73
CA GLY A 92 -1.82 18.97 -9.61
C GLY A 92 -3.26 18.45 -9.77
N GLN A 93 -3.46 17.23 -10.29
CA GLN A 93 -4.77 16.66 -10.57
C GLN A 93 -5.20 15.64 -9.52
N TRP A 94 -6.50 15.58 -9.22
CA TRP A 94 -7.05 14.53 -8.37
C TRP A 94 -7.09 13.19 -9.11
N LYS A 95 -6.62 12.14 -8.43
CA LYS A 95 -6.62 10.74 -8.85
C LYS A 95 -7.27 9.90 -7.75
N TYR A 96 -7.60 8.65 -8.07
CA TYR A 96 -8.42 7.79 -7.22
C TYR A 96 -7.61 6.59 -6.73
N LEU A 97 -7.46 6.46 -5.41
CA LEU A 97 -6.93 5.28 -4.77
C LEU A 97 -8.11 4.43 -4.27
N TYR A 98 -8.38 3.34 -4.98
CA TYR A 98 -9.33 2.31 -4.58
C TYR A 98 -8.72 1.50 -3.45
N ARG A 99 -9.49 1.24 -2.39
CA ARG A 99 -9.05 0.45 -1.23
C ARG A 99 -10.17 -0.41 -0.71
N ALA A 100 -9.79 -1.49 -0.04
CA ALA A 100 -10.73 -2.36 0.65
C ALA A 100 -10.15 -2.91 1.94
N VAL A 101 -11.02 -3.07 2.93
CA VAL A 101 -10.73 -3.70 4.21
C VAL A 101 -11.77 -4.76 4.55
N ASP A 102 -11.39 -5.79 5.30
CA ASP A 102 -12.36 -6.76 5.82
C ASP A 102 -13.11 -6.23 7.05
N LYS A 103 -13.98 -7.07 7.64
CA LYS A 103 -14.73 -6.75 8.87
C LYS A 103 -13.82 -6.47 10.08
N ALA A 104 -12.62 -7.04 10.12
CA ALA A 104 -11.64 -6.82 11.19
C ALA A 104 -10.73 -5.60 10.91
N GLY A 105 -10.90 -4.91 9.77
CA GLY A 105 -10.07 -3.77 9.38
C GLY A 105 -8.76 -4.16 8.70
N ASN A 106 -8.55 -5.44 8.36
CA ASN A 106 -7.37 -5.86 7.60
C ASN A 106 -7.49 -5.39 6.15
N THR A 107 -6.43 -4.83 5.59
CA THR A 107 -6.41 -4.40 4.17
C THR A 107 -6.52 -5.62 3.27
N ILE A 108 -7.50 -5.61 2.36
CA ILE A 108 -7.62 -6.57 1.26
C ILE A 108 -6.61 -6.21 0.18
N ASP A 109 -6.82 -5.07 -0.48
CA ASP A 109 -5.94 -4.58 -1.53
C ASP A 109 -6.18 -3.09 -1.81
N PHE A 110 -5.31 -2.51 -2.62
CA PHE A 110 -5.36 -1.11 -3.06
C PHE A 110 -5.00 -0.99 -4.55
N LEU A 111 -5.47 0.06 -5.21
CA LEU A 111 -5.13 0.37 -6.60
C LEU A 111 -5.27 1.86 -6.91
N LEU A 112 -4.18 2.50 -7.33
CA LEU A 112 -4.21 3.87 -7.84
C LEU A 112 -4.66 3.87 -9.31
N ARG A 113 -5.66 4.70 -9.63
CA ARG A 113 -6.23 4.88 -10.97
C ARG A 113 -6.38 6.37 -11.30
N ALA A 114 -6.30 6.68 -12.59
CA ALA A 114 -6.42 8.06 -13.05
C ALA A 114 -7.87 8.57 -13.08
N HIS A 115 -8.82 7.67 -13.30
CA HIS A 115 -10.24 7.96 -13.45
C HIS A 115 -11.07 7.13 -12.48
N ARG A 116 -12.28 7.63 -12.17
CA ARG A 116 -13.30 6.93 -11.39
C ARG A 116 -14.41 6.48 -12.33
N ASP A 117 -14.16 5.35 -12.98
CA ASP A 117 -15.07 4.76 -13.95
C ASP A 117 -15.27 3.26 -13.67
N LYS A 118 -16.24 2.65 -14.36
CA LYS A 118 -16.56 1.23 -14.25
C LYS A 118 -15.34 0.34 -14.54
N THR A 119 -14.51 0.72 -15.52
CA THR A 119 -13.32 -0.05 -15.93
C THR A 119 -12.26 -0.08 -14.83
N ALA A 120 -12.03 1.06 -14.17
CA ALA A 120 -11.14 1.19 -13.03
C ALA A 120 -11.63 0.37 -11.82
N ALA A 121 -12.93 0.45 -11.52
CA ALA A 121 -13.55 -0.32 -10.45
C ALA A 121 -13.50 -1.84 -10.74
N ARG A 122 -13.88 -2.28 -11.95
CA ARG A 122 -13.82 -3.69 -12.37
C ARG A 122 -12.39 -4.25 -12.23
N ARG A 123 -11.39 -3.53 -12.75
CA ARG A 123 -9.98 -3.90 -12.61
C ARG A 123 -9.53 -3.99 -11.15
N TYR A 124 -10.06 -3.13 -10.28
CA TYR A 124 -9.78 -3.21 -8.85
C TYR A 124 -10.33 -4.48 -8.22
N PHE A 125 -11.59 -4.82 -8.50
CA PHE A 125 -12.22 -6.02 -7.98
C PHE A 125 -11.56 -7.30 -8.50
N GLU A 126 -11.33 -7.42 -9.81
CA GLU A 126 -10.65 -8.57 -10.42
C GLU A 126 -9.26 -8.79 -9.80
N LYS A 127 -8.46 -7.71 -9.69
CA LYS A 127 -7.15 -7.76 -9.02
C LYS A 127 -7.26 -8.22 -7.56
N SER A 128 -8.25 -7.72 -6.83
CA SER A 128 -8.43 -8.01 -5.40
C SER A 128 -8.87 -9.46 -5.17
N ILE A 129 -9.80 -9.95 -5.99
CA ILE A 129 -10.32 -11.34 -5.97
C ILE A 129 -9.21 -12.32 -6.33
N ALA A 130 -8.49 -12.08 -7.44
CA ALA A 130 -7.40 -12.94 -7.88
C ALA A 130 -6.29 -13.10 -6.83
N ARG A 131 -6.12 -12.11 -5.94
CA ARG A 131 -5.06 -12.11 -4.93
C ARG A 131 -5.48 -12.58 -3.54
N ASN A 132 -6.75 -12.41 -3.19
CA ASN A 132 -7.22 -12.62 -1.82
C ASN A 132 -8.39 -13.62 -1.72
N GLY A 133 -8.81 -14.20 -2.84
CA GLY A 133 -9.98 -15.07 -2.91
C GLY A 133 -11.28 -14.30 -3.01
N GLU A 134 -12.37 -15.05 -3.11
CA GLU A 134 -13.69 -14.51 -3.42
C GLU A 134 -14.43 -14.01 -2.17
N PRO A 135 -14.92 -12.75 -2.18
CA PRO A 135 -15.76 -12.25 -1.11
C PRO A 135 -17.16 -12.85 -1.18
N GLU A 136 -17.76 -13.05 -0.01
CA GLU A 136 -19.20 -13.36 0.11
C GLU A 136 -20.03 -12.07 0.05
N THR A 137 -19.48 -11.00 0.62
CA THR A 137 -20.17 -9.72 0.73
C THR A 137 -19.24 -8.56 0.43
N VAL A 138 -19.72 -7.60 -0.35
CA VAL A 138 -19.02 -6.36 -0.66
C VAL A 138 -19.92 -5.19 -0.28
N THR A 139 -19.47 -4.41 0.68
CA THR A 139 -20.10 -3.14 1.05
C THR A 139 -19.40 -2.00 0.32
N ILE A 140 -20.15 -1.20 -0.43
CA ILE A 140 -19.67 -0.01 -1.13
C ILE A 140 -20.45 1.21 -0.64
N ASP A 141 -19.84 2.39 -0.73
CA ASP A 141 -20.61 3.65 -0.70
C ASP A 141 -21.47 3.78 -1.98
N LYS A 142 -22.28 4.83 -2.11
CA LYS A 142 -23.18 5.13 -3.25
C LYS A 142 -22.44 5.41 -4.59
N SER A 143 -21.29 4.76 -4.83
CA SER A 143 -20.50 4.79 -6.05
C SER A 143 -21.17 3.96 -7.14
N GLY A 144 -21.80 4.62 -8.11
CA GLY A 144 -22.40 3.97 -9.27
C GLY A 144 -21.39 3.15 -10.11
N ALA A 145 -20.13 3.60 -10.17
CA ALA A 145 -19.06 2.87 -10.85
C ALA A 145 -18.75 1.51 -10.19
N ASN A 146 -18.73 1.47 -8.85
CA ASN A 146 -18.48 0.23 -8.12
C ASN A 146 -19.65 -0.74 -8.24
N LEU A 147 -20.88 -0.22 -8.14
CA LEU A 147 -22.08 -1.03 -8.31
C LEU A 147 -22.09 -1.66 -9.70
N ALA A 148 -21.93 -0.86 -10.75
CA ALA A 148 -21.92 -1.35 -12.13
C ALA A 148 -20.78 -2.34 -12.41
N ALA A 149 -19.64 -2.20 -11.75
CA ALA A 149 -18.53 -3.15 -11.86
C ALA A 149 -18.84 -4.48 -11.16
N LEU A 150 -19.41 -4.45 -9.95
CA LEU A 150 -19.81 -5.65 -9.22
C LEU A 150 -20.94 -6.40 -9.91
N ASP A 151 -21.92 -5.69 -10.48
CA ASP A 151 -23.01 -6.30 -11.26
C ASP A 151 -22.46 -7.02 -12.50
N ALA A 152 -21.52 -6.39 -13.21
CA ALA A 152 -20.86 -7.02 -14.35
C ALA A 152 -20.05 -8.27 -13.96
N ILE A 153 -19.39 -8.24 -12.79
CA ILE A 153 -18.66 -9.40 -12.26
C ILE A 153 -19.64 -10.51 -11.85
N ASN A 154 -20.77 -10.17 -11.21
CA ASN A 154 -21.77 -11.14 -10.80
C ASN A 154 -22.47 -11.82 -11.98
N ALA A 155 -22.63 -11.12 -13.11
CA ALA A 155 -23.18 -11.70 -14.34
C ALA A 155 -22.30 -12.83 -14.92
N GLU A 156 -21.01 -12.85 -14.59
CA GLU A 156 -20.03 -13.84 -15.05
C GLU A 156 -19.82 -14.99 -14.02
N ARG A 157 -20.62 -15.03 -12.94
CA ARG A 157 -20.42 -15.93 -11.79
C ARG A 157 -21.65 -16.77 -11.47
N GLU A 158 -21.43 -18.04 -11.16
CA GLU A 158 -22.49 -18.95 -10.69
C GLU A 158 -23.05 -18.51 -9.33
N THR A 159 -22.17 -18.17 -8.39
CA THR A 159 -22.55 -17.65 -7.07
C THR A 159 -22.27 -16.15 -7.00
N PRO A 160 -23.33 -15.31 -6.95
CA PRO A 160 -23.17 -13.87 -6.92
C PRO A 160 -22.65 -13.37 -5.56
N ILE A 161 -21.80 -12.34 -5.62
CA ILE A 161 -21.34 -11.59 -4.45
C ILE A 161 -22.50 -10.73 -3.95
N ARG A 162 -22.82 -10.79 -2.66
CA ARG A 162 -23.86 -9.95 -2.07
C ARG A 162 -23.37 -8.51 -1.91
N ILE A 163 -23.96 -7.60 -2.69
CA ILE A 163 -23.65 -6.17 -2.66
C ILE A 163 -24.47 -5.48 -1.57
N ARG A 164 -23.85 -4.60 -0.79
CA ARG A 164 -24.53 -3.79 0.24
C ARG A 164 -24.14 -2.33 0.11
N GLN A 165 -25.10 -1.44 0.32
CA GLN A 165 -24.88 -0.01 0.47
C GLN A 165 -25.30 0.40 1.88
N ASN A 166 -24.34 0.43 2.81
CA ASN A 166 -24.61 0.80 4.20
C ASN A 166 -23.53 1.75 4.71
N LYS A 167 -23.92 3.00 4.93
CA LYS A 167 -23.05 4.08 5.40
C LYS A 167 -22.31 3.74 6.70
N TYR A 168 -22.97 3.10 7.66
CA TYR A 168 -22.38 2.80 8.97
C TYR A 168 -21.25 1.78 8.89
N LEU A 169 -21.31 0.87 7.92
CA LEU A 169 -20.26 -0.11 7.71
C LEU A 169 -19.00 0.50 7.07
N ASN A 170 -19.10 1.69 6.46
CA ASN A 170 -17.98 2.38 5.83
C ASN A 170 -17.05 3.08 6.83
N ASN A 171 -17.47 3.26 8.09
CA ASN A 171 -16.63 3.89 9.13
C ASN A 171 -15.25 3.23 9.26
N ILE A 172 -15.15 1.91 9.11
CA ILE A 172 -13.87 1.17 9.20
C ILE A 172 -12.92 1.58 8.06
N ILE A 173 -13.41 1.64 6.82
CA ILE A 173 -12.57 2.02 5.68
C ILE A 173 -12.23 3.52 5.70
N GLU A 174 -13.13 4.37 6.16
CA GLU A 174 -12.87 5.79 6.36
C GLU A 174 -11.78 6.04 7.42
N GLN A 175 -11.81 5.31 8.53
CA GLN A 175 -10.75 5.35 9.54
C GLN A 175 -9.41 4.87 8.95
N ASP A 176 -9.44 3.77 8.19
CA ASP A 176 -8.24 3.24 7.53
C ASP A 176 -7.68 4.22 6.48
N HIS A 177 -8.53 4.98 5.78
CA HIS A 177 -8.12 6.10 4.92
C HIS A 177 -7.33 7.18 5.66
N ARG A 178 -7.72 7.52 6.90
CA ARG A 178 -7.03 8.55 7.69
C ARG A 178 -5.59 8.14 8.00
N ALA A 179 -5.34 6.85 8.24
CA ALA A 179 -4.00 6.35 8.52
C ALA A 179 -3.05 6.55 7.32
N ILE A 180 -3.48 6.20 6.10
CA ILE A 180 -2.68 6.39 4.89
C ILE A 180 -2.53 7.88 4.56
N LYS A 181 -3.62 8.65 4.64
CA LYS A 181 -3.62 10.10 4.39
C LYS A 181 -2.67 10.86 5.30
N ARG A 182 -2.52 10.44 6.56
CA ARG A 182 -1.59 11.06 7.51
C ARG A 182 -0.15 11.04 6.99
N ILE A 183 0.25 9.98 6.29
CA ILE A 183 1.61 9.81 5.79
C ILE A 183 1.87 10.68 4.56
N PHE A 184 0.96 10.69 3.58
CA PHE A 184 1.24 11.38 2.31
C PHE A 184 0.76 12.83 2.25
N ARG A 185 -0.12 13.31 3.14
CA ARG A 185 -0.58 14.71 3.14
C ARG A 185 0.57 15.73 3.26
N PRO A 186 1.57 15.54 4.15
CA PRO A 186 2.74 16.42 4.22
C PRO A 186 3.60 16.44 2.96
N MET A 187 3.46 15.44 2.08
CA MET A 187 4.21 15.38 0.81
C MET A 187 3.68 16.37 -0.24
N MET A 188 2.57 17.08 0.04
CA MET A 188 1.94 18.09 -0.84
C MET A 188 1.57 17.57 -2.25
N GLY A 189 1.28 16.27 -2.34
CA GLY A 189 0.92 15.61 -3.59
C GLY A 189 2.13 15.12 -4.39
N PHE A 190 1.90 14.12 -5.23
CA PHE A 190 2.96 13.51 -6.04
C PHE A 190 3.15 14.28 -7.35
N LYS A 191 4.36 14.29 -7.91
CA LYS A 191 4.63 14.89 -9.22
C LYS A 191 4.39 13.93 -10.39
N ASP A 192 4.61 12.64 -10.15
CA ASP A 192 4.50 11.60 -11.18
C ASP A 192 3.60 10.44 -10.70
N PHE A 193 2.81 9.88 -11.63
CA PHE A 193 1.84 8.83 -11.34
C PHE A 193 2.52 7.49 -11.01
N ARG A 194 3.62 7.15 -11.69
CA ARG A 194 4.36 5.92 -11.42
C ARG A 194 5.01 5.99 -10.05
N CYS A 195 5.64 7.11 -9.70
CA CYS A 195 6.20 7.37 -8.38
C CYS A 195 5.13 7.31 -7.29
N ALA A 196 3.98 7.96 -7.49
CA ALA A 196 2.85 7.90 -6.56
C ALA A 196 2.44 6.46 -6.27
N ARG A 197 2.27 5.64 -7.33
CA ARG A 197 1.90 4.23 -7.18
C ARG A 197 2.92 3.43 -6.37
N ILE A 198 4.22 3.66 -6.59
CA ILE A 198 5.29 2.95 -5.88
C ILE A 198 5.33 3.39 -4.40
N ILE A 199 5.29 4.69 -4.13
CA ILE A 199 5.37 5.22 -2.76
C ILE A 199 4.14 4.80 -1.95
N LEU A 200 2.94 4.91 -2.53
CA LEU A 200 1.71 4.44 -1.89
C LEU A 200 1.76 2.94 -1.59
N SER A 201 2.36 2.13 -2.46
CA SER A 201 2.54 0.70 -2.19
C SER A 201 3.40 0.45 -0.95
N GLY A 202 4.45 1.26 -0.73
CA GLY A 202 5.26 1.19 0.47
C GLY A 202 4.51 1.62 1.73
N ILE A 203 3.71 2.69 1.64
CA ILE A 203 2.87 3.17 2.75
C ILE A 203 1.86 2.10 3.15
N GLU A 204 1.21 1.47 2.17
CA GLU A 204 0.24 0.40 2.40
C GLU A 204 0.91 -0.85 3.00
N VAL A 205 2.10 -1.24 2.53
CA VAL A 205 2.88 -2.33 3.12
C VAL A 205 3.18 -2.05 4.59
N MET A 206 3.71 -0.87 4.91
CA MET A 206 4.01 -0.50 6.28
C MET A 206 2.75 -0.45 7.16
N HIS A 207 1.63 0.03 6.61
CA HIS A 207 0.34 0.02 7.29
C HIS A 207 -0.17 -1.39 7.58
N MET A 208 -0.11 -2.29 6.59
CA MET A 208 -0.49 -3.69 6.76
C MET A 208 0.41 -4.42 7.77
N ILE A 209 1.71 -4.12 7.80
CA ILE A 209 2.65 -4.64 8.81
C ILE A 209 2.22 -4.20 10.20
N ARG A 210 1.91 -2.91 10.41
CA ARG A 210 1.41 -2.38 11.69
C ARG A 210 0.09 -3.00 12.14
N LYS A 211 -0.73 -3.47 11.18
CA LYS A 211 -1.97 -4.22 11.45
C LYS A 211 -1.74 -5.71 11.70
N GLY A 212 -0.49 -6.19 11.75
CA GLY A 212 -0.18 -7.60 11.97
C GLY A 212 -0.49 -8.51 10.78
N GLN A 213 -0.67 -7.96 9.58
CA GLN A 213 -1.04 -8.74 8.39
C GLN A 213 0.12 -9.48 7.73
N MET A 214 1.32 -9.41 8.30
CA MET A 214 2.46 -10.23 7.89
C MET A 214 2.48 -11.53 8.70
N LYS A 215 2.71 -12.67 8.03
CA LYS A 215 3.01 -13.93 8.70
C LYS A 215 4.35 -13.77 9.42
N ASN A 216 4.36 -14.04 10.73
CA ASN A 216 5.56 -14.08 11.53
C ASN A 216 5.86 -15.54 11.85
N ASP A 217 7.12 -15.94 11.74
CA ASP A 217 7.61 -17.29 12.03
C ASP A 217 7.64 -17.60 13.57
N GLY A 218 6.67 -17.07 14.34
CA GLY A 218 6.60 -17.23 15.80
C GLY A 218 7.41 -16.21 16.63
N ASP A 219 7.95 -15.17 16.00
CA ASP A 219 8.82 -14.17 16.62
C ASP A 219 8.07 -12.82 16.76
N ASP A 220 8.07 -12.24 17.97
CA ASP A 220 7.43 -10.96 18.33
C ASP A 220 8.25 -9.77 17.80
N ARG A 221 8.37 -9.72 16.47
CA ARG A 221 9.12 -8.69 15.78
C ARG A 221 8.36 -7.37 15.79
N THR A 222 9.08 -6.30 16.10
CA THR A 222 8.60 -4.94 15.88
C THR A 222 8.23 -4.73 14.40
N ALA A 223 7.33 -3.79 14.14
CA ALA A 223 6.94 -3.44 12.76
C ALA A 223 8.13 -3.02 11.89
N ALA A 224 9.17 -2.41 12.49
CA ALA A 224 10.41 -2.10 11.78
C ALA A 224 11.20 -3.35 11.41
N ALA A 225 11.37 -4.30 12.34
CA ALA A 225 12.05 -5.56 12.09
C ALA A 225 11.33 -6.41 11.02
N GLN A 226 9.99 -6.44 11.05
CA GLN A 226 9.18 -7.06 10.01
C GLN A 226 9.44 -6.41 8.64
N PHE A 227 9.43 -5.09 8.56
CA PHE A 227 9.71 -4.35 7.32
C PHE A 227 11.12 -4.65 6.78
N TYR A 228 12.14 -4.64 7.64
CA TYR A 228 13.51 -4.94 7.24
C TYR A 228 13.67 -6.40 6.78
N SER A 229 12.92 -7.33 7.35
CA SER A 229 12.95 -8.73 6.90
C SER A 229 12.41 -8.94 5.47
N LEU A 230 11.80 -7.94 4.83
CA LEU A 230 11.31 -8.05 3.45
C LEU A 230 12.42 -7.98 2.39
N VAL A 231 13.65 -7.61 2.77
CA VAL A 231 14.81 -7.65 1.84
C VAL A 231 15.42 -9.04 1.67
N THR A 232 15.13 -9.94 2.59
CA THR A 232 15.49 -11.36 2.57
C THR A 232 14.29 -12.17 2.13
#